data_AF-A0A8E6EUZ4-F1
#
_entry.id   AF-A0A8E6EUZ4-F1
#
_cell.length_a   1.000
_cell.length_b   1.000
_cell.length_c   1.000
_cell.angle_alpha   90.00
_cell.angle_beta   90.00
_cell.angle_gamma   90.00
#
_symmetry.space_group_name_H-M   'P 1'
#
loop_
_entity.id
_entity.type
_entity.pdbx_description
1 polymer ?
#
loop_
_entity_poly.entity_id
_entity_poly.type
_entity_poly.pdbx_seq_one_letter_code
_entity_poly.pdbx_strand_id
1 'polypeptide(L)'
;MFRRSCVLVVLCSLLIYFSASPTVFAQTKAKSNSPLAGFTLKKLHGFNVYVSDEVLKHQNSDEYEVKPLEALDQELQTIIQVMKAEYVVKLRRLPIFVEWDGSAKIANDRAVAAYFPNDRERGNNVSIVKMSYITKVYQPDNPNEECVILHEFAHAVDHAIYNYQQPQIVKAYQVAMDRKLYGDPPSRGQPAKVYAATSAREYFAELTCSYLDKGRKPIVTREDLKTLDPEGYKAMEQIWGKNPELFVMRPKKKAPVATNKETKTEAKRPAEKPPEVSADTEKLAANKLKAIQFILDAGKQEAAKEKLDDLIKQFPMTEAAKKAAEIRKTLSD
;
A
#
# COMPACT_ATOMS: atom_id res chain seq x y z
N MET A 1 49.42 -55.22 -34.50
CA MET A 1 48.19 -54.65 -35.07
C MET A 1 47.09 -54.67 -34.01
N PHE A 2 46.50 -53.49 -33.76
CA PHE A 2 45.26 -53.18 -33.02
C PHE A 2 45.11 -53.54 -31.53
N ARG A 3 45.42 -52.55 -30.67
CA ARG A 3 44.83 -52.36 -29.32
C ARG A 3 43.35 -51.99 -29.48
N ARG A 4 42.45 -52.68 -28.76
CA ARG A 4 41.05 -52.26 -28.57
C ARG A 4 40.93 -51.50 -27.27
N SER A 5 40.73 -50.19 -27.36
CA SER A 5 40.34 -49.34 -26.23
C SER A 5 38.83 -49.43 -26.03
N CYS A 6 38.37 -49.92 -24.88
CA CYS A 6 36.99 -49.77 -24.44
C CYS A 6 36.78 -48.33 -23.96
N VAL A 7 36.03 -47.54 -24.73
CA VAL A 7 35.51 -46.25 -24.29
C VAL A 7 34.20 -46.52 -23.55
N LEU A 8 34.20 -46.34 -22.23
CA LEU A 8 33.00 -46.35 -21.41
C LEU A 8 32.31 -44.99 -21.57
N VAL A 9 31.24 -44.93 -22.37
CA VAL A 9 30.41 -43.72 -22.49
C VAL A 9 29.46 -43.69 -21.29
N VAL A 10 29.78 -42.86 -20.29
CA VAL A 10 28.86 -42.53 -19.20
C VAL A 10 27.83 -41.54 -19.75
N LEU A 11 26.66 -42.05 -20.12
CA LEU A 11 25.48 -41.24 -20.43
C LEU A 11 24.97 -40.62 -19.12
N CYS A 12 25.43 -39.40 -18.82
CA CYS A 12 24.81 -38.53 -17.84
C CYS A 12 23.43 -38.12 -18.35
N SER A 13 22.39 -38.86 -17.93
CA SER A 13 21.00 -38.46 -18.11
C SER A 13 20.74 -37.19 -17.32
N LEU A 14 20.86 -36.03 -17.98
CA LEU A 14 20.32 -34.77 -17.48
C LEU A 14 18.78 -34.93 -17.43
N LEU A 15 18.27 -35.36 -16.27
CA LEU A 15 16.87 -35.21 -15.92
C LEU A 15 16.60 -33.71 -15.78
N ILE A 16 16.23 -33.09 -16.91
CA ILE A 16 15.62 -31.77 -16.91
C ILE A 16 14.26 -31.95 -16.21
N TYR A 17 14.23 -31.69 -14.91
CA TYR A 17 12.99 -31.44 -14.20
C TYR A 17 12.36 -30.19 -14.82
N PHE A 18 11.52 -30.39 -15.83
CA PHE A 18 10.50 -29.41 -16.17
C PHE A 18 9.55 -29.36 -14.98
N SER A 19 9.83 -28.48 -14.02
CA SER A 19 8.84 -28.09 -13.04
C SER A 19 7.72 -27.43 -13.83
N ALA A 20 6.62 -28.15 -14.00
CA ALA A 20 5.37 -27.59 -14.48
C ALA A 20 5.09 -26.36 -13.61
N SER A 21 5.26 -25.17 -14.17
CA SER A 21 4.99 -23.93 -13.43
C SER A 21 3.53 -23.98 -12.97
N PRO A 22 3.25 -23.76 -11.67
CA PRO A 22 1.88 -23.79 -11.19
C PRO A 22 1.03 -22.78 -11.96
N THR A 23 -0.18 -23.22 -12.28
CA THR A 23 -1.21 -22.65 -13.18
C THR A 23 -1.79 -21.30 -12.68
N VAL A 24 -1.08 -20.54 -11.83
CA VAL A 24 -1.61 -19.39 -11.11
C VAL A 24 -1.86 -18.18 -12.01
N PHE A 25 -1.04 -18.00 -13.06
CA PHE A 25 -1.25 -17.01 -14.13
C PHE A 25 -1.92 -17.57 -15.37
N ALA A 26 -2.25 -18.86 -15.38
CA ALA A 26 -3.07 -19.38 -16.44
C ALA A 26 -4.48 -18.89 -16.17
N GLN A 27 -5.06 -18.25 -17.19
CA GLN A 27 -6.49 -18.07 -17.25
C GLN A 27 -7.10 -19.46 -17.04
N THR A 28 -7.78 -19.70 -15.91
CA THR A 28 -8.88 -20.66 -15.97
C THR A 28 -9.70 -20.21 -17.18
N LYS A 29 -10.10 -21.13 -18.07
CA LYS A 29 -11.03 -20.80 -19.15
C LYS A 29 -12.28 -20.24 -18.47
N ALA A 30 -12.27 -18.92 -18.23
CA ALA A 30 -13.42 -18.18 -17.80
C ALA A 30 -14.41 -18.43 -18.92
N LYS A 31 -15.53 -19.05 -18.57
CA LYS A 31 -16.65 -19.15 -19.49
C LYS A 31 -16.95 -17.72 -19.91
N SER A 32 -16.65 -17.47 -21.19
CA SER A 32 -17.15 -16.36 -21.99
C SER A 32 -16.60 -14.97 -21.65
N ASN A 33 -16.24 -14.25 -22.71
CA ASN A 33 -16.23 -12.78 -22.79
C ASN A 33 -17.65 -12.19 -22.57
N SER A 34 -18.46 -12.78 -21.71
CA SER A 34 -19.73 -12.21 -21.29
C SER A 34 -19.39 -11.01 -20.40
N PRO A 35 -20.01 -9.84 -20.64
CA PRO A 35 -19.86 -8.70 -19.74
C PRO A 35 -20.18 -9.18 -18.31
N LEU A 36 -19.24 -9.01 -17.38
CA LEU A 36 -19.58 -9.15 -15.97
C LEU A 36 -20.56 -8.01 -15.67
N ALA A 37 -21.81 -8.34 -15.35
CA ALA A 37 -22.86 -7.32 -15.18
C ALA A 37 -22.39 -6.23 -14.19
N GLY A 38 -22.53 -4.97 -14.58
CA GLY A 38 -22.05 -3.83 -13.81
C GLY A 38 -20.57 -3.49 -13.97
N PHE A 39 -19.83 -4.16 -14.87
CA PHE A 39 -18.43 -3.89 -15.15
C PHE A 39 -18.14 -3.73 -16.65
N THR A 40 -17.31 -2.74 -16.95
CA THR A 40 -16.72 -2.51 -18.27
C THR A 40 -15.25 -2.95 -18.29
N LEU A 41 -14.90 -3.85 -19.20
CA LEU A 41 -13.51 -4.24 -19.42
C LEU A 41 -12.74 -3.12 -20.17
N LYS A 42 -11.64 -2.67 -19.58
CA LYS A 42 -10.66 -1.75 -20.16
C LYS A 42 -9.28 -2.40 -20.17
N LYS A 43 -8.43 -1.92 -21.08
CA LYS A 43 -7.03 -2.31 -21.15
C LYS A 43 -6.15 -1.11 -20.83
N LEU A 44 -5.47 -1.16 -19.68
CA LEU A 44 -4.53 -0.10 -19.23
C LEU A 44 -3.13 -0.69 -19.20
N HIS A 45 -2.20 -0.13 -19.96
CA HIS A 45 -0.83 -0.64 -20.10
C HIS A 45 -0.69 -2.17 -20.30
N GLY A 46 -1.66 -2.79 -20.98
CA GLY A 46 -1.71 -4.24 -21.19
C GLY A 46 -2.32 -5.07 -20.06
N PHE A 47 -2.73 -4.46 -18.94
CA PHE A 47 -3.52 -5.09 -17.88
C PHE A 47 -4.99 -5.12 -18.24
N ASN A 48 -5.68 -6.21 -17.86
CA ASN A 48 -7.13 -6.33 -17.99
C ASN A 48 -7.81 -5.77 -16.75
N VAL A 49 -8.50 -4.64 -16.89
CA VAL A 49 -9.13 -3.91 -15.80
C VAL A 49 -10.64 -3.91 -15.98
N TYR A 50 -11.35 -4.56 -15.08
CA TYR A 50 -12.81 -4.59 -15.01
C TYR A 50 -13.27 -3.43 -14.12
N VAL A 51 -13.76 -2.37 -14.74
CA VAL A 51 -14.15 -1.13 -14.05
C VAL A 51 -15.65 -1.12 -13.81
N SER A 52 -16.09 -0.95 -12.56
CA SER A 52 -17.52 -0.93 -12.27
C SER A 52 -18.19 0.32 -12.85
N ASP A 53 -19.48 0.20 -13.16
CA ASP A 53 -20.29 1.32 -13.66
C ASP A 53 -20.29 2.51 -12.69
N GLU A 54 -20.18 2.24 -11.38
CA GLU A 54 -20.06 3.29 -10.37
C GLU A 54 -18.77 4.09 -10.53
N VAL A 55 -17.62 3.44 -10.73
CA VAL A 55 -16.35 4.16 -10.98
C VAL A 55 -16.47 5.04 -12.24
N LEU A 56 -17.18 4.57 -13.26
CA LEU A 56 -17.39 5.34 -14.49
C LEU A 56 -18.25 6.60 -14.28
N LYS A 57 -19.16 6.62 -13.31
CA LYS A 57 -19.92 7.84 -12.96
C LYS A 57 -19.01 8.93 -12.40
N HIS A 58 -17.96 8.54 -11.67
CA HIS A 58 -16.99 9.47 -11.08
C HIS A 58 -15.86 9.86 -12.06
N GLN A 59 -15.73 9.16 -13.18
CA GLN A 59 -14.60 9.34 -14.11
C GLN A 59 -14.49 10.76 -14.68
N ASN A 60 -15.62 11.44 -14.89
CA ASN A 60 -15.68 12.80 -15.44
C ASN A 60 -16.13 13.84 -14.40
N SER A 61 -16.12 13.50 -13.11
CA SER A 61 -16.49 14.43 -12.04
C SER A 61 -15.48 15.57 -11.94
N ASP A 62 -15.94 16.80 -11.73
CA ASP A 62 -15.10 17.96 -11.45
C ASP A 62 -14.53 17.98 -10.02
N GLU A 63 -14.93 17.01 -9.17
CA GLU A 63 -14.40 16.85 -7.80
C GLU A 63 -12.90 16.53 -7.77
N TYR A 64 -12.39 15.87 -8.82
CA TYR A 64 -11.01 15.38 -8.88
C TYR A 64 -10.25 16.02 -10.03
N GLU A 65 -9.07 16.58 -9.75
CA GLU A 65 -8.16 17.07 -10.79
C GLU A 65 -7.58 15.89 -11.56
N VAL A 66 -6.99 14.93 -10.85
CA VAL A 66 -6.57 13.64 -11.42
C VAL A 66 -7.75 12.69 -11.41
N LYS A 67 -8.21 12.24 -12.58
CA LYS A 67 -9.41 11.41 -12.68
C LYS A 67 -9.15 9.99 -12.16
N PRO A 68 -10.19 9.25 -11.72
CA PRO A 68 -10.04 7.89 -11.17
C PRO A 68 -9.20 6.95 -12.04
N LEU A 69 -9.53 6.82 -13.33
CA LEU A 69 -8.77 5.92 -14.20
C LEU A 69 -7.37 6.46 -14.54
N GLU A 70 -7.12 7.76 -14.41
CA GLU A 70 -5.76 8.33 -14.54
C GLU A 70 -4.91 8.02 -13.31
N ALA A 71 -5.51 8.05 -12.10
CA ALA A 71 -4.84 7.62 -10.88
C ALA A 71 -4.48 6.13 -10.94
N LEU A 72 -5.40 5.28 -11.41
CA LEU A 72 -5.12 3.86 -11.63
C LEU A 72 -4.06 3.64 -12.73
N ASP A 73 -4.09 4.44 -13.80
CA ASP A 73 -3.08 4.38 -14.85
C ASP A 73 -1.68 4.66 -14.28
N GLN A 74 -1.54 5.65 -13.38
CA GLN A 74 -0.29 5.98 -12.70
C GLN A 74 0.20 4.87 -11.75
N GLU A 75 -0.68 4.19 -11.03
CA GLU A 75 -0.34 2.97 -10.26
C GLU A 75 0.26 1.91 -11.18
N LEU A 76 -0.41 1.59 -12.29
CA LEU A 76 0.02 0.53 -13.21
C LEU A 76 1.29 0.91 -13.98
N GLN A 77 1.46 2.19 -14.31
CA GLN A 77 2.69 2.70 -14.87
C GLN A 77 3.86 2.54 -13.88
N THR A 78 3.62 2.78 -12.59
CA THR A 78 4.63 2.53 -11.54
C THR A 78 5.03 1.06 -11.54
N ILE A 79 4.08 0.13 -11.57
CA ILE A 79 4.38 -1.32 -11.65
C ILE A 79 5.31 -1.65 -12.82
N ILE A 80 5.02 -1.11 -14.00
CA ILE A 80 5.83 -1.37 -15.20
C ILE A 80 7.23 -0.79 -15.07
N GLN A 81 7.35 0.36 -14.40
CA GLN A 81 8.63 1.00 -14.16
C GLN A 81 9.44 0.25 -13.11
N VAL A 82 8.82 -0.19 -12.01
CA VAL A 82 9.51 -0.67 -10.79
C VAL A 82 9.72 -2.19 -10.73
N MET A 83 8.93 -2.99 -11.45
CA MET A 83 9.05 -4.46 -11.41
C MET A 83 9.81 -5.02 -12.62
N LYS A 84 10.49 -6.18 -12.44
CA LYS A 84 11.11 -6.92 -13.56
C LYS A 84 10.06 -7.23 -14.63
N ALA A 85 10.43 -6.99 -15.89
CA ALA A 85 9.55 -7.22 -17.05
C ALA A 85 8.95 -8.64 -17.09
N GLU A 86 9.69 -9.65 -16.65
CA GLU A 86 9.21 -11.04 -16.57
C GLU A 86 8.02 -11.22 -15.63
N TYR A 87 7.96 -10.47 -14.54
CA TYR A 87 6.82 -10.47 -13.62
C TYR A 87 5.67 -9.66 -14.21
N VAL A 88 5.94 -8.51 -14.80
CA VAL A 88 4.91 -7.66 -15.44
C VAL A 88 4.15 -8.42 -16.53
N VAL A 89 4.84 -9.21 -17.36
CA VAL A 89 4.20 -10.06 -18.40
C VAL A 89 3.20 -11.04 -17.79
N LYS A 90 3.52 -11.61 -16.63
CA LYS A 90 2.65 -12.54 -15.91
C LYS A 90 1.49 -11.80 -15.23
N LEU A 91 1.78 -10.69 -14.57
CA LEU A 91 0.80 -9.86 -13.85
C LEU A 91 -0.26 -9.24 -14.77
N ARG A 92 0.09 -8.90 -16.02
CA ARG A 92 -0.90 -8.45 -17.04
C ARG A 92 -2.01 -9.46 -17.32
N ARG A 93 -1.80 -10.75 -17.01
CA ARG A 93 -2.82 -11.80 -17.16
C ARG A 93 -3.77 -11.87 -15.97
N LEU A 94 -3.40 -11.26 -14.84
CA LEU A 94 -4.21 -11.22 -13.65
C LEU A 94 -5.32 -10.17 -13.81
N PRO A 95 -6.61 -10.55 -13.74
CA PRO A 95 -7.71 -9.60 -13.73
C PRO A 95 -7.61 -8.61 -12.56
N ILE A 96 -7.87 -7.34 -12.84
CA ILE A 96 -8.03 -6.30 -11.81
C ILE A 96 -9.49 -5.85 -11.82
N PHE A 97 -10.21 -6.05 -10.73
CA PHE A 97 -11.56 -5.53 -10.55
C PHE A 97 -11.50 -4.21 -9.79
N VAL A 98 -12.27 -3.22 -10.22
CA VAL A 98 -12.21 -1.87 -9.68
C VAL A 98 -13.61 -1.40 -9.31
N GLU A 99 -13.80 -1.13 -8.03
CA GLU A 99 -15.05 -0.69 -7.41
C GLU A 99 -14.81 0.65 -6.69
N TRP A 100 -15.82 1.54 -6.64
CA TRP A 100 -15.63 2.92 -6.17
C TRP A 100 -15.36 3.00 -4.67
N ASP A 101 -16.31 2.53 -3.86
CA ASP A 101 -16.24 2.33 -2.41
C ASP A 101 -17.16 1.15 -2.04
N GLY A 102 -16.96 0.02 -2.72
CA GLY A 102 -17.83 -1.13 -2.65
C GLY A 102 -17.04 -2.43 -2.69
N SER A 103 -17.08 -3.18 -1.60
CA SER A 103 -17.29 -4.63 -1.66
C SER A 103 -17.76 -5.11 -0.30
N ALA A 104 -18.85 -5.88 -0.25
CA ALA A 104 -19.26 -6.61 0.96
C ALA A 104 -18.31 -7.78 1.27
N LYS A 105 -17.31 -8.05 0.39
CA LYS A 105 -16.42 -9.21 0.47
C LYS A 105 -15.22 -8.99 1.40
N ILE A 106 -14.86 -7.75 1.72
CA ILE A 106 -13.78 -7.47 2.68
C ILE A 106 -14.38 -7.11 4.03
N ALA A 107 -14.18 -7.99 5.02
CA ALA A 107 -14.64 -7.80 6.39
C ALA A 107 -13.97 -6.61 7.12
N ASN A 108 -12.93 -6.04 6.52
CA ASN A 108 -12.18 -4.91 7.05
C ASN A 108 -12.47 -3.64 6.23
N ASP A 109 -13.19 -2.70 6.84
CA ASP A 109 -13.41 -1.35 6.31
C ASP A 109 -12.10 -0.71 5.82
N ARG A 110 -10.95 -0.99 6.43
CA ARG A 110 -9.70 -0.31 6.07
C ARG A 110 -9.05 -0.78 4.76
N ALA A 111 -9.51 -1.87 4.15
CA ALA A 111 -8.88 -2.36 2.93
C ALA A 111 -9.20 -1.45 1.74
N VAL A 112 -8.15 -1.08 0.98
CA VAL A 112 -8.28 -0.31 -0.26
C VAL A 112 -8.33 -1.24 -1.47
N ALA A 113 -7.47 -2.27 -1.45
CA ALA A 113 -7.43 -3.35 -2.41
C ALA A 113 -7.07 -4.65 -1.69
N ALA A 114 -7.24 -5.78 -2.37
CA ALA A 114 -6.76 -7.08 -1.91
C ALA A 114 -6.51 -8.01 -3.10
N TYR A 115 -5.47 -8.82 -3.00
CA TYR A 115 -5.28 -10.00 -3.82
C TYR A 115 -6.13 -11.17 -3.30
N PHE A 116 -6.97 -11.73 -4.19
CA PHE A 116 -7.83 -12.87 -3.90
C PHE A 116 -7.33 -14.11 -4.64
N PRO A 117 -6.66 -15.06 -3.95
CA PRO A 117 -6.35 -16.36 -4.53
C PRO A 117 -7.60 -17.23 -4.61
N ASN A 118 -7.83 -17.85 -5.76
CA ASN A 118 -8.90 -18.83 -6.00
C ASN A 118 -10.31 -18.32 -5.65
N ASP A 119 -10.63 -17.04 -5.93
CA ASP A 119 -12.00 -16.55 -5.77
C ASP A 119 -12.95 -17.38 -6.64
N ARG A 120 -14.07 -17.82 -6.06
CA ARG A 120 -15.00 -18.75 -6.71
C ARG A 120 -15.64 -18.18 -7.98
N GLU A 121 -15.82 -16.87 -8.03
CA GLU A 121 -16.50 -16.17 -9.13
C GLU A 121 -15.49 -15.57 -10.11
N ARG A 122 -14.43 -14.95 -9.58
CA ARG A 122 -13.47 -14.13 -10.32
C ARG A 122 -12.12 -14.81 -10.55
N GLY A 123 -11.89 -15.99 -9.95
CA GLY A 123 -10.60 -16.67 -9.98
C GLY A 123 -9.51 -15.90 -9.24
N ASN A 124 -8.24 -16.17 -9.53
CA ASN A 124 -7.15 -15.33 -9.02
C ASN A 124 -7.33 -13.90 -9.57
N ASN A 125 -7.42 -12.91 -8.69
CA ASN A 125 -7.60 -11.52 -9.10
C ASN A 125 -7.06 -10.54 -8.05
N VAL A 126 -6.85 -9.29 -8.46
CA VAL A 126 -6.78 -8.16 -7.54
C VAL A 126 -8.12 -7.44 -7.60
N SER A 127 -8.72 -7.14 -6.45
CA SER A 127 -9.88 -6.27 -6.38
C SER A 127 -9.54 -4.99 -5.63
N ILE A 128 -9.64 -3.85 -6.31
CA ILE A 128 -9.64 -2.51 -5.74
C ILE A 128 -11.08 -2.24 -5.28
N VAL A 129 -11.27 -2.11 -3.98
CA VAL A 129 -12.59 -1.94 -3.37
C VAL A 129 -12.89 -0.49 -3.01
N LYS A 130 -11.85 0.35 -2.92
CA LYS A 130 -11.94 1.79 -2.65
C LYS A 130 -11.13 2.57 -3.69
N MET A 131 -11.59 2.58 -4.94
CA MET A 131 -10.99 3.41 -5.99
C MET A 131 -11.03 4.91 -5.63
N SER A 132 -12.00 5.35 -4.81
CA SER A 132 -12.03 6.72 -4.29
C SER A 132 -10.76 7.07 -3.49
N TYR A 133 -10.22 6.09 -2.72
CA TYR A 133 -8.99 6.28 -1.95
C TYR A 133 -7.78 6.47 -2.86
N ILE A 134 -7.60 5.58 -3.85
CA ILE A 134 -6.52 5.70 -4.83
C ILE A 134 -6.65 7.04 -5.56
N THR A 135 -7.85 7.43 -5.99
CA THR A 135 -8.09 8.73 -6.63
C THR A 135 -7.63 9.90 -5.74
N LYS A 136 -7.95 9.86 -4.45
CA LYS A 136 -7.52 10.87 -3.46
C LYS A 136 -6.01 10.91 -3.26
N VAL A 137 -5.34 9.75 -3.26
CA VAL A 137 -3.87 9.67 -3.13
C VAL A 137 -3.19 10.43 -4.26
N TYR A 138 -3.73 10.44 -5.48
CA TYR A 138 -3.11 11.11 -6.62
C TYR A 138 -3.49 12.58 -6.81
N GLN A 139 -4.32 13.16 -5.94
CA GLN A 139 -4.56 14.59 -6.00
C GLN A 139 -3.28 15.37 -5.67
N PRO A 140 -3.08 16.57 -6.26
CA PRO A 140 -1.83 17.33 -6.12
C PRO A 140 -1.44 17.64 -4.67
N ASP A 141 -2.42 17.97 -3.83
CA ASP A 141 -2.20 18.37 -2.44
C ASP A 141 -2.07 17.18 -1.48
N ASN A 142 -2.21 15.94 -1.96
CA ASN A 142 -2.09 14.76 -1.10
C ASN A 142 -0.61 14.37 -0.92
N PRO A 143 -0.10 14.36 0.32
CA PRO A 143 1.29 14.01 0.61
C PRO A 143 1.56 12.51 0.52
N ASN A 144 0.53 11.66 0.45
CA ASN A 144 0.69 10.23 0.27
C ASN A 144 1.13 9.95 -1.18
N GLU A 145 2.12 9.07 -1.31
CA GLU A 145 2.68 8.66 -2.61
C GLU A 145 2.69 7.14 -2.77
N GLU A 146 1.91 6.44 -1.94
CA GLU A 146 1.81 4.98 -1.89
C GLU A 146 1.33 4.39 -3.23
N CYS A 147 1.94 3.26 -3.63
CA CYS A 147 1.50 2.43 -4.73
C CYS A 147 0.71 1.23 -4.18
N VAL A 148 -0.62 1.35 -4.07
CA VAL A 148 -1.47 0.29 -3.49
C VAL A 148 -1.39 -1.01 -4.30
N ILE A 149 -1.35 -0.93 -5.62
CA ILE A 149 -1.35 -2.12 -6.48
C ILE A 149 -0.04 -2.88 -6.40
N LEU A 150 1.06 -2.21 -6.06
CA LEU A 150 2.37 -2.86 -5.89
C LEU A 150 2.35 -3.87 -4.75
N HIS A 151 1.69 -3.51 -3.64
CA HIS A 151 1.50 -4.41 -2.50
C HIS A 151 0.71 -5.66 -2.91
N GLU A 152 -0.42 -5.48 -3.59
CA GLU A 152 -1.25 -6.62 -4.02
C GLU A 152 -0.59 -7.49 -5.08
N PHE A 153 0.21 -6.90 -5.97
CA PHE A 153 0.99 -7.66 -6.95
C PHE A 153 2.16 -8.41 -6.31
N ALA A 154 2.72 -7.93 -5.19
CA ALA A 154 3.65 -8.72 -4.41
C ALA A 154 2.98 -9.99 -3.88
N HIS A 155 1.77 -9.88 -3.30
CA HIS A 155 0.99 -11.07 -2.88
C HIS A 155 0.71 -12.03 -4.04
N ALA A 156 0.36 -11.51 -5.22
CA ALA A 156 0.12 -12.31 -6.40
C ALA A 156 1.39 -13.05 -6.88
N VAL A 157 2.54 -12.38 -6.88
CA VAL A 157 3.83 -13.00 -7.21
C VAL A 157 4.20 -14.08 -6.20
N ASP A 158 4.04 -13.82 -4.90
CA ASP A 158 4.36 -14.77 -3.85
C ASP A 158 3.51 -16.05 -3.96
N HIS A 159 2.21 -15.89 -4.16
CA HIS A 159 1.30 -17.01 -4.41
C HIS A 159 1.71 -17.79 -5.66
N ALA A 160 1.94 -17.08 -6.77
CA ALA A 160 2.09 -17.70 -8.07
C ALA A 160 3.42 -18.43 -8.26
N ILE A 161 4.47 -17.97 -7.60
CA ILE A 161 5.83 -18.48 -7.82
C ILE A 161 6.29 -19.33 -6.65
N TYR A 162 5.99 -18.88 -5.42
CA TYR A 162 6.53 -19.48 -4.21
C TYR A 162 5.46 -20.18 -3.37
N ASN A 163 4.18 -20.07 -3.74
CA ASN A 163 3.06 -20.58 -2.96
C ASN A 163 3.12 -20.12 -1.49
N TYR A 164 3.54 -18.87 -1.26
CA TYR A 164 3.77 -18.28 0.06
C TYR A 164 4.84 -18.95 0.92
N GLN A 165 5.74 -19.72 0.30
CA GLN A 165 6.77 -20.50 0.99
C GLN A 165 8.18 -20.15 0.54
N GLN A 166 8.42 -18.90 0.12
CA GLN A 166 9.77 -18.47 -0.20
C GLN A 166 10.66 -18.59 1.07
N PRO A 167 11.64 -19.52 1.11
CA PRO A 167 12.37 -19.83 2.35
C PRO A 167 13.16 -18.65 2.96
N GLN A 168 13.72 -17.79 2.12
CA GLN A 168 14.43 -16.58 2.51
C GLN A 168 13.50 -15.54 3.14
N ILE A 169 12.27 -15.41 2.65
CA ILE A 169 11.26 -14.54 3.25
C ILE A 169 10.84 -15.06 4.61
N VAL A 170 10.52 -16.36 4.71
CA VAL A 170 10.13 -16.99 5.97
C VAL A 170 11.24 -16.81 7.01
N LYS A 171 12.50 -17.04 6.61
CA LYS A 171 13.66 -16.86 7.48
C LYS A 171 13.88 -15.40 7.88
N ALA A 172 13.85 -14.47 6.93
CA ALA A 172 14.06 -13.04 7.20
C ALA A 172 12.96 -12.48 8.12
N TYR A 173 11.71 -12.86 7.87
CA TYR A 173 10.58 -12.52 8.73
C TYR A 173 10.80 -13.01 10.16
N GLN A 174 11.18 -14.29 10.35
CA GLN A 174 11.43 -14.82 11.69
C GLN A 174 12.52 -14.02 12.41
N VAL A 175 13.65 -13.74 11.74
CA VAL A 175 14.74 -12.93 12.29
C VAL A 175 14.27 -11.52 12.65
N ALA A 176 13.45 -10.90 11.81
CA ALA A 176 12.92 -9.56 12.06
C ALA A 176 11.98 -9.51 13.27
N MET A 177 11.14 -10.54 13.45
CA MET A 177 10.24 -10.67 14.60
C MET A 177 11.02 -10.97 15.89
N ASP A 178 12.00 -11.87 15.85
CA ASP A 178 12.85 -12.21 16.99
C ASP A 178 13.62 -10.97 17.49
N ARG A 179 14.03 -10.10 16.56
CA ARG A 179 14.70 -8.82 16.84
C ARG A 179 13.74 -7.66 17.11
N LYS A 180 12.43 -7.88 17.01
CA LYS A 180 11.38 -6.87 17.19
C LYS A 180 11.56 -5.62 16.31
N LEU A 181 12.08 -5.77 15.10
CA LEU A 181 12.35 -4.64 14.19
C LEU A 181 11.09 -3.84 13.84
N TYR A 182 9.94 -4.51 13.87
CA TYR A 182 8.63 -3.95 13.53
C TYR A 182 7.67 -3.92 14.73
N GLY A 183 8.21 -4.06 15.95
CA GLY A 183 7.43 -4.26 17.16
C GLY A 183 6.92 -5.70 17.31
N ASP A 184 5.95 -5.89 18.19
CA ASP A 184 5.38 -7.21 18.42
C ASP A 184 4.39 -7.60 17.30
N PRO A 185 4.36 -8.89 16.91
CA PRO A 185 3.34 -9.41 16.01
C PRO A 185 1.93 -9.24 16.60
N PRO A 186 0.87 -9.35 15.79
CA PRO A 186 -0.49 -9.21 16.29
C PRO A 186 -0.75 -10.22 17.41
N SER A 187 -1.29 -9.74 18.53
CA SER A 187 -1.77 -10.58 19.64
C SER A 187 -3.28 -10.79 19.51
N ARG A 188 -3.86 -11.76 20.24
CA ARG A 188 -5.28 -12.11 20.10
C ARG A 188 -6.18 -10.87 20.33
N GLY A 189 -6.77 -10.37 19.24
CA GLY A 189 -7.65 -9.19 19.25
C GLY A 189 -6.96 -7.84 19.04
N GLN A 190 -5.63 -7.79 18.87
CA GLN A 190 -4.90 -6.55 18.58
C GLN A 190 -4.15 -6.64 17.25
N PRO A 191 -4.35 -5.67 16.33
CA PRO A 191 -3.61 -5.63 15.09
C PRO A 191 -2.13 -5.32 15.35
N ALA A 192 -1.26 -5.75 14.44
CA ALA A 192 0.13 -5.36 14.44
C ALA A 192 0.24 -3.82 14.35
N LYS A 193 1.17 -3.22 15.10
CA LYS A 193 1.42 -1.78 15.01
C LYS A 193 2.04 -1.39 13.67
N VAL A 194 2.95 -2.24 13.16
CA VAL A 194 3.54 -2.12 11.83
C VAL A 194 3.01 -3.28 10.99
N TYR A 195 2.47 -2.98 9.81
CA TYR A 195 1.75 -3.97 9.02
C TYR A 195 2.63 -5.16 8.58
N ALA A 196 3.91 -4.90 8.32
CA ALA A 196 4.92 -5.94 8.03
C ALA A 196 5.09 -6.97 9.16
N ALA A 197 4.70 -6.68 10.41
CA ALA A 197 4.74 -7.66 11.51
C ALA A 197 3.55 -8.63 11.50
N THR A 198 2.51 -8.37 10.70
CA THR A 198 1.27 -9.15 10.69
C THR A 198 1.49 -10.61 10.29
N SER A 199 2.28 -10.85 9.24
CA SER A 199 2.62 -12.20 8.77
C SER A 199 3.81 -12.13 7.80
N ALA A 200 4.42 -13.28 7.48
CA ALA A 200 5.46 -13.37 6.46
C ALA A 200 4.99 -12.88 5.06
N ARG A 201 3.68 -12.95 4.77
CA ARG A 201 3.10 -12.45 3.51
C ARG A 201 3.06 -10.93 3.49
N GLU A 202 2.54 -10.31 4.56
CA GLU A 202 2.52 -8.85 4.67
C GLU A 202 3.92 -8.27 4.79
N TYR A 203 4.82 -8.99 5.46
CA TYR A 203 6.24 -8.68 5.46
C TYR A 203 6.80 -8.64 4.03
N PHE A 204 6.57 -9.68 3.22
CA PHE A 204 7.02 -9.68 1.82
C PHE A 204 6.46 -8.52 1.01
N ALA A 205 5.17 -8.23 1.13
CA ALA A 205 4.50 -7.19 0.37
C ALA A 205 4.95 -5.77 0.78
N GLU A 206 5.00 -5.47 2.08
CA GLU A 206 5.47 -4.16 2.58
C GLU A 206 6.95 -3.89 2.26
N LEU A 207 7.79 -4.92 2.37
CA LEU A 207 9.21 -4.81 2.02
C LEU A 207 9.40 -4.65 0.50
N THR A 208 8.56 -5.29 -0.31
CA THR A 208 8.57 -5.11 -1.76
C THR A 208 8.28 -3.66 -2.14
N CYS A 209 7.28 -3.03 -1.50
CA CYS A 209 6.98 -1.61 -1.71
C CYS A 209 8.18 -0.73 -1.35
N SER A 210 8.80 -0.98 -0.21
CA SER A 210 9.97 -0.21 0.26
C SER A 210 11.21 -0.40 -0.62
N TYR A 211 11.37 -1.60 -1.20
CA TYR A 211 12.53 -1.95 -2.01
C TYR A 211 12.44 -1.45 -3.45
N LEU A 212 11.23 -1.44 -4.03
CA LEU A 212 10.99 -1.09 -5.44
C LEU A 212 10.46 0.33 -5.66
N ASP A 213 9.75 0.89 -4.68
CA ASP A 213 9.16 2.23 -4.76
C ASP A 213 9.16 2.89 -3.37
N LYS A 214 7.98 3.26 -2.85
CA LYS A 214 7.82 3.88 -1.53
C LYS A 214 6.93 3.01 -0.66
N GLY A 215 7.51 2.53 0.44
CA GLY A 215 6.83 1.81 1.50
C GLY A 215 6.13 2.75 2.48
N ARG A 216 5.66 2.16 3.59
CA ARG A 216 5.09 2.88 4.73
C ARG A 216 6.10 2.95 5.87
N LYS A 217 5.94 3.94 6.74
CA LYS A 217 6.75 4.03 7.96
C LYS A 217 6.64 2.71 8.77
N PRO A 218 7.75 2.20 9.34
CA PRO A 218 9.03 2.89 9.50
C PRO A 218 10.02 2.75 8.32
N ILE A 219 9.73 1.89 7.34
CA ILE A 219 10.61 1.63 6.19
C ILE A 219 9.99 2.22 4.93
N VAL A 220 10.28 3.49 4.65
CA VAL A 220 9.69 4.16 3.48
C VAL A 220 10.53 3.90 2.24
N THR A 221 11.85 3.85 2.40
CA THR A 221 12.80 3.71 1.29
C THR A 221 13.59 2.41 1.35
N ARG A 222 14.26 2.12 0.24
CA ARG A 222 15.17 0.99 0.12
C ARG A 222 16.35 1.11 1.10
N GLU A 223 16.81 2.33 1.35
CA GLU A 223 17.88 2.65 2.32
C GLU A 223 17.40 2.45 3.76
N ASP A 224 16.17 2.85 4.08
CA ASP A 224 15.56 2.59 5.39
C ASP A 224 15.48 1.07 5.62
N LEU A 225 15.03 0.32 4.61
CA LEU A 225 14.97 -1.13 4.66
C LEU A 225 16.36 -1.74 4.87
N LYS A 226 17.36 -1.30 4.11
CA LYS A 226 18.75 -1.78 4.25
C LYS A 226 19.32 -1.53 5.64
N THR A 227 18.95 -0.40 6.25
CA THR A 227 19.45 0.01 7.57
C THR A 227 18.73 -0.72 8.69
N LEU A 228 17.39 -0.77 8.65
CA LEU A 228 16.57 -1.36 9.70
C LEU A 228 16.56 -2.89 9.65
N ASP A 229 16.37 -3.46 8.45
CA ASP A 229 16.28 -4.91 8.23
C ASP A 229 17.18 -5.38 7.07
N PRO A 230 18.50 -5.52 7.31
CA PRO A 230 19.46 -5.97 6.31
C PRO A 230 19.18 -7.38 5.76
N GLU A 231 18.52 -8.26 6.53
CA GLU A 231 18.18 -9.61 6.07
C GLU A 231 16.98 -9.58 5.13
N GLY A 232 15.95 -8.79 5.46
CA GLY A 232 14.85 -8.48 4.56
C GLY A 232 15.31 -7.83 3.26
N TYR A 233 16.23 -6.86 3.35
CA TYR A 233 16.86 -6.23 2.18
C TYR A 233 17.53 -7.26 1.26
N LYS A 234 18.35 -8.17 1.82
CA LYS A 234 19.02 -9.23 1.04
C LYS A 234 18.01 -10.16 0.39
N ALA A 235 16.92 -10.49 1.07
CA ALA A 235 15.86 -11.32 0.51
C ALA A 235 15.16 -10.61 -0.67
N MET A 236 14.85 -9.31 -0.54
CA MET A 236 14.31 -8.51 -1.64
C MET A 236 15.28 -8.44 -2.82
N GLU A 237 16.58 -8.26 -2.55
CA GLU A 237 17.62 -8.23 -3.58
C GLU A 237 17.70 -9.54 -4.39
N GLN A 238 17.53 -10.68 -3.72
CA GLN A 238 17.54 -11.97 -4.41
C GLN A 238 16.31 -12.17 -5.30
N ILE A 239 15.13 -11.69 -4.87
CA ILE A 239 13.86 -11.88 -5.58
C ILE A 239 13.69 -10.88 -6.72
N TRP A 240 14.00 -9.61 -6.46
CA TRP A 240 13.76 -8.49 -7.37
C TRP A 240 15.02 -8.04 -8.13
N GLY A 241 16.22 -8.34 -7.62
CA GLY A 241 17.51 -8.01 -8.24
C GLY A 241 18.23 -6.84 -7.57
N LYS A 242 19.56 -6.73 -7.83
CA LYS A 242 20.48 -5.76 -7.19
C LYS A 242 20.33 -4.30 -7.62
N ASN A 243 19.84 -4.09 -8.84
CA ASN A 243 19.77 -2.77 -9.47
C ASN A 243 18.32 -2.36 -9.72
N PRO A 244 17.49 -2.23 -8.68
CA PRO A 244 16.17 -1.70 -8.86
C PRO A 244 16.17 -0.24 -9.28
N GLU A 245 17.31 0.46 -9.25
CA GLU A 245 17.47 1.79 -9.87
C GLU A 245 17.24 1.78 -11.41
N LEU A 246 17.43 0.63 -12.07
CA LEU A 246 17.02 0.45 -13.47
C LEU A 246 15.49 0.38 -13.61
N PHE A 247 14.82 0.12 -12.49
CA PHE A 247 13.39 0.29 -12.34
C PHE A 247 13.14 1.73 -11.88
N VAL A 248 12.75 2.59 -12.81
CA VAL A 248 12.74 4.04 -12.57
C VAL A 248 11.79 4.37 -11.41
N MET A 249 12.33 4.80 -10.27
CA MET A 249 11.52 5.23 -9.12
C MET A 249 10.62 6.40 -9.53
N ARG A 250 9.40 6.44 -8.97
CA ARG A 250 8.42 7.47 -9.31
C ARG A 250 9.02 8.87 -9.03
N PRO A 251 9.03 9.79 -10.00
CA PRO A 251 9.44 11.16 -9.74
C PRO A 251 8.52 11.77 -8.68
N LYS A 252 9.07 12.60 -7.78
CA LYS A 252 8.27 13.32 -6.78
C LYS A 252 7.18 14.13 -7.50
N LYS A 253 5.97 14.16 -6.94
CA LYS A 253 4.92 15.06 -7.44
C LYS A 253 5.50 16.49 -7.50
N LYS A 254 5.26 17.20 -8.60
CA LYS A 254 5.67 18.61 -8.69
C LYS A 254 4.93 19.37 -7.60
N ALA A 255 5.67 20.16 -6.81
CA ALA A 255 5.06 21.13 -5.91
C ALA A 255 4.13 22.05 -6.73
N PRO A 256 3.01 22.53 -6.17
CA PRO A 256 2.16 23.49 -6.84
C PRO A 256 3.01 24.66 -7.35
N VAL A 257 2.90 24.96 -8.65
CA VAL A 257 3.55 26.13 -9.22
C VAL A 257 2.94 27.35 -8.54
N ALA A 258 3.71 27.99 -7.67
CA ALA A 258 3.35 29.30 -7.17
C ALA A 258 3.26 30.25 -8.37
N THR A 259 2.05 30.51 -8.84
CA THR A 259 1.80 31.53 -9.86
C THR A 259 2.21 32.88 -9.28
N ASN A 260 3.28 33.45 -9.85
CA ASN A 260 3.76 34.80 -9.59
C ASN A 260 2.59 35.79 -9.54
N LYS A 261 2.32 36.33 -8.34
CA LYS A 261 1.71 37.66 -8.23
C LYS A 261 2.83 38.67 -8.09
N GLU A 262 2.71 39.67 -8.95
CA GLU A 262 3.64 40.78 -9.15
C GLU A 262 4.03 41.50 -7.85
N THR A 263 5.28 41.94 -7.89
CA THR A 263 5.98 42.83 -6.98
C THR A 263 5.13 44.02 -6.51
N LYS A 264 4.95 44.14 -5.18
CA LYS A 264 4.74 45.43 -4.52
C LYS A 264 5.65 45.52 -3.29
N THR A 265 6.66 46.37 -3.46
CA THR A 265 7.30 47.27 -2.51
C THR A 265 7.41 46.85 -1.04
N GLU A 266 8.67 46.73 -0.63
CA GLU A 266 9.17 46.66 0.73
C GLU A 266 8.56 47.74 1.64
N ALA A 267 7.79 47.31 2.63
CA ALA A 267 7.36 48.13 3.76
C ALA A 267 7.43 47.30 5.05
N LYS A 268 8.45 47.63 5.86
CA LYS A 268 8.57 47.52 7.32
C LYS A 268 7.71 46.43 8.00
N ARG A 269 8.36 45.32 8.32
CA ARG A 269 7.91 44.19 9.16
C ARG A 269 7.15 44.66 10.41
N PRO A 270 5.83 44.40 10.54
CA PRO A 270 5.17 44.31 11.83
C PRO A 270 5.32 42.88 12.37
N ALA A 271 5.38 42.73 13.69
CA ALA A 271 5.57 41.46 14.37
C ALA A 271 4.65 40.35 13.83
N GLU A 272 5.25 39.21 13.51
CA GLU A 272 4.61 37.99 13.02
C GLU A 272 3.60 37.52 14.07
N LYS A 273 2.30 37.49 13.73
CA LYS A 273 1.29 36.86 14.57
C LYS A 273 1.60 35.36 14.70
N PRO A 274 1.32 34.72 15.86
CA PRO A 274 1.55 33.29 16.05
C PRO A 274 0.88 32.48 14.93
N PRO A 275 1.43 31.30 14.57
CA PRO A 275 0.95 30.51 13.44
C PRO A 275 -0.52 30.17 13.64
N GLU A 276 -1.36 30.62 12.71
CA GLU A 276 -2.79 30.32 12.71
C GLU A 276 -2.97 28.82 12.38
N VAL A 277 -3.64 28.09 13.28
CA VAL A 277 -3.85 26.65 13.13
C VAL A 277 -4.78 26.39 11.94
N SER A 278 -4.42 25.46 11.05
CA SER A 278 -5.23 25.19 9.85
C SER A 278 -6.65 24.72 10.21
N ALA A 279 -7.64 25.09 9.38
CA ALA A 279 -9.04 24.74 9.59
C ALA A 279 -9.27 23.22 9.72
N ASP A 280 -8.47 22.40 9.02
CA ASP A 280 -8.54 20.94 9.12
C ASP A 280 -8.00 20.41 10.45
N THR A 281 -6.95 21.05 10.99
CA THR A 281 -6.40 20.71 12.31
C THR A 281 -7.40 21.09 13.41
N GLU A 282 -8.06 22.25 13.28
CA GLU A 282 -9.17 22.65 14.15
C GLU A 282 -10.34 21.67 14.08
N LYS A 283 -10.75 21.27 12.87
CA LYS A 283 -11.84 20.31 12.66
C LYS A 283 -11.53 18.94 13.26
N LEU A 284 -10.30 18.46 13.10
CA LEU A 284 -9.87 17.18 13.67
C LEU A 284 -9.83 17.22 15.20
N ALA A 285 -9.30 18.29 15.78
CA ALA A 285 -9.24 18.48 17.23
C ALA A 285 -10.67 18.62 17.81
N ALA A 286 -11.57 19.34 17.15
CA ALA A 286 -12.97 19.48 17.55
C ALA A 286 -13.72 18.13 17.55
N ASN A 287 -13.50 17.29 16.53
CA ASN A 287 -14.11 15.96 16.46
C ASN A 287 -13.61 15.04 17.59
N LYS A 288 -12.32 15.11 17.93
CA LYS A 288 -11.75 14.38 19.06
C LYS A 288 -12.32 14.87 20.39
N LEU A 289 -12.47 16.18 20.58
CA LEU A 289 -13.08 16.74 21.78
C LEU A 289 -14.54 16.29 21.93
N LYS A 290 -15.30 16.27 20.83
CA LYS A 290 -16.69 15.76 20.81
C LYS A 290 -16.76 14.28 21.20
N ALA A 291 -15.83 13.46 20.73
CA ALA A 291 -15.74 12.05 21.12
C ALA A 291 -15.43 11.89 22.62
N ILE A 292 -14.59 12.75 23.19
CA ILE A 292 -14.29 12.77 24.63
C ILE A 292 -15.51 13.22 25.43
N GLN A 293 -16.30 14.17 24.94
CA GLN A 293 -17.53 14.60 25.61
C GLN A 293 -18.52 13.43 25.77
N PHE A 294 -18.67 12.57 24.76
CA PHE A 294 -19.50 11.36 24.88
C PHE A 294 -19.00 10.39 25.97
N ILE A 295 -17.69 10.36 26.24
CA ILE A 295 -17.11 9.53 27.31
C ILE A 295 -17.41 10.14 28.69
N LEU A 296 -17.38 11.47 28.79
CA LEU A 296 -17.75 12.21 30.00
C LEU A 296 -19.24 12.05 30.32
N ASP A 297 -20.10 12.19 29.31
CA ASP A 297 -21.55 12.02 29.45
C ASP A 297 -21.92 10.57 29.86
N ALA A 298 -21.07 9.61 29.50
CA ALA A 298 -21.19 8.21 29.93
C ALA A 298 -20.60 7.94 31.34
N GLY A 299 -20.21 8.97 32.09
CA GLY A 299 -19.69 8.88 33.45
C GLY A 299 -18.26 8.31 33.57
N LYS A 300 -17.54 8.14 32.46
CA LYS A 300 -16.20 7.52 32.44
C LYS A 300 -15.09 8.56 32.61
N GLN A 301 -15.04 9.19 33.78
CA GLN A 301 -14.16 10.33 34.06
C GLN A 301 -12.66 10.02 33.90
N GLU A 302 -12.17 8.88 34.40
CA GLU A 302 -10.74 8.51 34.28
C GLU A 302 -10.31 8.27 32.82
N ALA A 303 -11.15 7.59 32.03
CA ALA A 303 -10.87 7.38 30.61
C ALA A 303 -10.94 8.68 29.79
N ALA A 304 -11.71 9.67 30.26
CA ALA A 304 -11.76 10.98 29.65
C ALA A 304 -10.51 11.83 29.98
N LYS A 305 -9.98 11.75 31.22
CA LYS A 305 -8.76 12.45 31.63
C LYS A 305 -7.57 12.16 30.71
N GLU A 306 -7.29 10.88 30.48
CA GLU A 306 -6.20 10.43 29.60
C GLU A 306 -6.37 10.98 28.16
N LYS A 307 -7.60 10.94 27.64
CA LYS A 307 -7.89 11.39 26.28
C LYS A 307 -7.87 12.91 26.13
N LEU A 308 -8.22 13.66 27.18
CA LEU A 308 -8.07 15.11 27.22
C LEU A 308 -6.58 15.49 27.19
N ASP A 309 -5.75 14.81 27.99
CA ASP A 309 -4.30 15.03 28.02
C ASP A 309 -3.66 14.75 26.65
N ASP A 310 -4.07 13.66 25.99
CA ASP A 310 -3.65 13.34 24.62
C ASP A 310 -4.08 14.38 23.59
N LEU A 311 -5.32 14.91 23.70
CA LEU A 311 -5.82 15.94 22.79
C LEU A 311 -5.03 17.25 22.95
N ILE A 312 -4.78 17.68 24.19
CA ILE A 312 -4.01 18.89 24.50
C ILE A 312 -2.58 18.75 23.96
N LYS A 313 -1.95 17.59 24.15
CA LYS A 313 -0.59 17.32 23.66
C LYS A 313 -0.51 17.26 22.14
N GLN A 314 -1.52 16.68 21.49
CA GLN A 314 -1.53 16.48 20.04
C GLN A 314 -1.91 17.75 19.26
N PHE A 315 -2.73 18.63 19.84
CA PHE A 315 -3.26 19.83 19.18
C PHE A 315 -3.12 21.11 20.02
N PRO A 316 -1.93 21.41 20.60
CA PRO A 316 -1.77 22.39 21.68
C PRO A 316 -2.21 23.82 21.37
N MET A 317 -2.32 24.17 20.08
CA MET A 317 -2.66 25.51 19.62
C MET A 317 -4.13 25.67 19.19
N THR A 318 -4.94 24.59 19.24
CA THR A 318 -6.35 24.62 18.81
C THR A 318 -7.32 25.12 19.87
N GLU A 319 -8.47 25.65 19.45
CA GLU A 319 -9.57 25.98 20.36
C GLU A 319 -10.11 24.75 21.10
N ALA A 320 -10.08 23.58 20.45
CA ALA A 320 -10.45 22.31 21.08
C ALA A 320 -9.47 21.90 22.19
N ALA A 321 -8.17 22.13 22.05
CA ALA A 321 -7.19 21.89 23.11
C ALA A 321 -7.34 22.85 24.29
N LYS A 322 -7.67 24.12 24.04
CA LYS A 322 -7.98 25.08 25.12
C LYS A 322 -9.18 24.61 25.94
N LYS A 323 -10.28 24.24 25.27
CA LYS A 323 -11.48 23.69 25.94
C LYS A 323 -11.20 22.37 26.65
N ALA A 324 -10.40 21.49 26.05
CA ALA A 324 -9.99 20.24 26.69
C ALA A 324 -9.19 20.49 27.97
N ALA A 325 -8.30 21.49 27.99
CA ALA A 325 -7.54 21.85 29.18
C ALA A 325 -8.42 22.42 30.31
N GLU A 326 -9.48 23.15 29.97
CA GLU A 326 -10.48 23.61 30.96
C GLU A 326 -11.25 22.44 31.56
N ILE A 327 -11.78 21.55 30.72
CA ILE A 327 -12.50 20.33 31.16
C ILE A 327 -11.57 19.43 31.98
N ARG A 328 -10.30 19.31 31.60
CA ARG A 328 -9.33 18.49 32.32
C ARG A 328 -9.06 19.01 33.74
N LYS A 329 -9.08 20.33 33.92
CA LYS A 329 -8.95 20.97 35.24
C LYS A 329 -10.17 20.73 36.13
N THR A 330 -11.37 20.72 35.57
CA THR A 330 -12.61 20.47 36.34
C THR A 330 -12.79 19.00 36.74
N LEU A 331 -12.02 18.09 36.15
CA LEU A 331 -11.97 16.67 36.54
C LEU A 331 -10.87 16.39 37.59
N SER A 332 -10.14 17.41 38.06
CA SER A 332 -9.02 17.23 38.98
C SER A 332 -9.41 17.13 40.47
N ASP A 333 -10.69 16.90 40.76
CA ASP A 333 -11.23 16.50 42.07
C ASP A 333 -11.84 15.09 41.97
#